data_AF-A0A533WA15-F1
#
_entry.id   AF-A0A533WA15-F1
#
_cell.length_a   1.000
_cell.length_b   1.000
_cell.length_c   1.000
_cell.angle_alpha   90.00
_cell.angle_beta   90.00
_cell.angle_gamma   90.00
#
_symmetry.space_group_name_H-M   'P 1'
#
loop_
_entity.id
_entity.type
_entity.pdbx_description
1 polymer ?
#
loop_
_entity_poly.entity_id
_entity_poly.type
_entity_poly.pdbx_seq_one_letter_code
_entity_poly.pdbx_strand_id
1 'polypeptide(L)'
;MVQGDPDFPDIHSCLGFAYHRASRNEEAVSEFRRAVELSPGNPGFVAELARVLGRAGKRQEAEHLLADLEDLSKKVYVSNVALAYVYESVGRRDEAFERLELAYEEREGGLAGIRRNLEMNELRKDPRWTSIEGRMGFPPDPSNRGRIPL
;
A
#
# COMPACT_ATOMS: atom_id res chain seq x y z
N MET A 1 -26.56 -16.26 -16.21
CA MET A 1 -26.47 -15.67 -14.86
C MET A 1 -25.33 -16.39 -14.15
N VAL A 2 -24.15 -15.78 -14.07
CA VAL A 2 -23.07 -16.32 -13.23
C VAL A 2 -23.34 -15.80 -11.83
N GLN A 3 -23.84 -16.65 -10.94
CA GLN A 3 -23.78 -16.37 -9.51
C GLN A 3 -22.29 -16.41 -9.15
N GLY A 4 -21.71 -15.27 -8.78
CA GLY A 4 -20.36 -15.23 -8.23
C GLY A 4 -20.38 -15.97 -6.90
N ASP A 5 -19.50 -16.96 -6.76
CA ASP A 5 -19.32 -17.70 -5.52
C ASP A 5 -18.89 -16.70 -4.42
N PRO A 6 -19.70 -16.44 -3.39
CA PRO A 6 -19.38 -15.47 -2.35
C PRO A 6 -18.11 -15.85 -1.57
N ASP A 7 -17.62 -17.08 -1.66
CA ASP A 7 -16.35 -17.53 -1.07
C ASP A 7 -15.14 -17.31 -1.99
N PHE A 8 -15.26 -16.47 -3.02
CA PHE A 8 -14.12 -16.11 -3.87
C PHE A 8 -13.32 -14.94 -3.24
N PRO A 9 -12.01 -15.13 -2.92
CA PRO A 9 -11.20 -14.11 -2.24
C PRO A 9 -11.20 -12.73 -2.92
N ASP A 10 -11.29 -12.70 -4.25
CA ASP A 10 -11.27 -11.44 -5.00
C ASP A 10 -12.52 -10.59 -4.80
N ILE A 11 -13.66 -11.20 -4.47
CA ILE A 11 -14.89 -10.43 -4.16
C ILE A 11 -14.69 -9.66 -2.85
N HIS A 12 -14.16 -10.34 -1.84
CA HIS A 12 -13.82 -9.73 -0.57
C HIS A 12 -12.73 -8.66 -0.71
N SER A 13 -11.69 -8.90 -1.52
CA SER A 13 -10.67 -7.86 -1.77
C SER A 13 -11.27 -6.65 -2.48
N CYS A 14 -12.13 -6.82 -3.49
CA CYS A 14 -12.85 -5.73 -4.15
C CYS A 14 -13.70 -4.91 -3.19
N LEU A 15 -14.47 -5.56 -2.30
CA LEU A 15 -15.24 -4.88 -1.26
C LEU A 15 -14.34 -4.16 -0.26
N GLY A 16 -13.24 -4.80 0.17
CA GLY A 16 -12.23 -4.21 1.03
C GLY A 16 -11.66 -2.92 0.45
N PHE A 17 -11.28 -2.92 -0.83
CA PHE A 17 -10.85 -1.72 -1.55
C PHE A 17 -11.95 -0.65 -1.61
N ALA A 18 -13.20 -1.03 -1.88
CA ALA A 18 -14.32 -0.09 -1.95
C ALA A 18 -14.57 0.60 -0.61
N TYR A 19 -14.63 -0.16 0.48
CA TYR A 19 -14.78 0.39 1.84
C TYR A 19 -13.60 1.27 2.23
N HIS A 20 -12.39 0.80 1.96
CA HIS A 20 -11.19 1.55 2.27
C HIS A 20 -11.17 2.92 1.55
N ARG A 21 -11.53 2.97 0.25
CA ARG A 21 -11.65 4.22 -0.51
C ARG A 21 -12.74 5.16 0.01
N ALA A 22 -13.74 4.61 0.71
CA ALA A 22 -14.78 5.37 1.39
C ALA A 22 -14.39 5.77 2.83
N SER A 23 -13.13 5.58 3.23
CA SER A 23 -12.61 5.77 4.60
C SER A 23 -13.31 4.92 5.66
N ARG A 24 -14.00 3.85 5.23
CA ARG A 24 -14.70 2.87 6.06
C ARG A 24 -13.73 1.73 6.41
N ASN A 25 -12.70 2.06 7.16
CA ASN A 25 -11.56 1.17 7.37
C ASN A 25 -11.90 -0.08 8.21
N GLU A 26 -12.86 -0.01 9.12
CA GLU A 26 -13.30 -1.17 9.91
C GLU A 26 -14.03 -2.21 9.05
N GLU A 27 -14.89 -1.78 8.13
CA GLU A 27 -15.49 -2.69 7.15
C GLU A 27 -14.44 -3.24 6.20
N ALA A 28 -13.48 -2.41 5.75
CA ALA A 28 -12.38 -2.88 4.92
C ALA A 28 -11.54 -3.96 5.62
N VAL A 29 -11.25 -3.81 6.91
CA VAL A 29 -10.55 -4.82 7.72
C VAL A 29 -11.32 -6.14 7.72
N SER A 30 -12.64 -6.10 7.90
CA SER A 30 -13.46 -7.32 7.90
C SER A 30 -13.38 -8.07 6.57
N GLU A 31 -13.48 -7.34 5.45
CA GLU A 31 -13.40 -7.94 4.11
C GLU A 31 -12.01 -8.49 3.79
N PHE A 32 -10.94 -7.74 4.10
CA PHE A 32 -9.58 -8.24 3.85
C PHE A 32 -9.20 -9.40 4.76
N ARG A 33 -9.70 -9.47 6.00
CA ARG A 33 -9.56 -10.67 6.84
C ARG A 33 -10.19 -11.89 6.16
N ARG A 34 -11.39 -11.73 5.58
CA ARG A 34 -12.04 -12.83 4.86
C ARG A 34 -11.26 -13.24 3.61
N ALA A 35 -10.70 -12.28 2.87
CA ALA A 35 -9.83 -12.59 1.73
C ALA A 35 -8.57 -13.37 2.14
N VAL A 36 -7.95 -13.04 3.29
CA VAL A 36 -6.81 -13.77 3.85
C VAL A 36 -7.23 -15.17 4.33
N GLU A 37 -8.37 -15.33 5.00
CA GLU A 37 -8.88 -16.65 5.42
C GLU A 37 -9.10 -17.59 4.23
N LEU A 38 -9.65 -17.07 3.13
CA LEU A 38 -9.90 -17.82 1.90
C LEU A 38 -8.63 -18.07 1.08
N SER A 39 -7.57 -17.26 1.26
CA SER A 39 -6.29 -17.39 0.56
C SER A 39 -5.11 -17.04 1.47
N PRO A 40 -4.78 -17.91 2.45
CA PRO A 40 -3.80 -17.60 3.51
C PRO A 40 -2.36 -17.46 3.01
N GLY A 41 -2.08 -17.89 1.78
CA GLY A 41 -0.76 -17.81 1.15
C GLY A 41 -0.55 -16.60 0.25
N ASN A 42 -1.51 -15.67 0.15
CA ASN A 42 -1.41 -14.51 -0.75
C ASN A 42 -0.83 -13.29 -0.01
N PRO A 43 0.43 -12.90 -0.26
CA PRO A 43 1.06 -11.77 0.43
C PRO A 43 0.39 -10.43 0.11
N GLY A 44 -0.27 -10.32 -1.05
CA GLY A 44 -1.01 -9.12 -1.43
C GLY A 44 -2.21 -8.87 -0.52
N PHE A 45 -3.01 -9.90 -0.21
CA PHE A 45 -4.12 -9.75 0.73
C PHE A 45 -3.67 -9.46 2.15
N VAL A 46 -2.56 -10.07 2.58
CA VAL A 46 -1.96 -9.76 3.89
C VAL A 46 -1.47 -8.32 3.95
N ALA A 47 -0.83 -7.82 2.89
CA ALA A 47 -0.39 -6.42 2.80
C ALA A 47 -1.57 -5.44 2.82
N GLU A 48 -2.64 -5.73 2.08
CA GLU A 48 -3.84 -4.89 2.11
C GLU A 48 -4.51 -4.90 3.48
N LEU A 49 -4.59 -6.06 4.14
CA LEU A 49 -5.09 -6.16 5.51
C LEU A 49 -4.25 -5.32 6.47
N ALA A 50 -2.91 -5.45 6.43
CA ALA A 50 -2.00 -4.68 7.27
C ALA A 50 -2.17 -3.16 7.03
N ARG A 51 -2.28 -2.76 5.76
CA ARG A 51 -2.52 -1.37 5.37
C ARG A 51 -3.81 -0.83 5.98
N VAL A 52 -4.94 -1.51 5.81
CA VAL A 52 -6.22 -1.03 6.35
C VAL A 52 -6.28 -1.08 7.88
N LEU A 53 -5.59 -2.02 8.53
CA LEU A 53 -5.43 -2.05 9.98
C LEU A 53 -4.70 -0.81 10.49
N GLY A 54 -3.61 -0.39 9.84
CA GLY A 54 -2.92 0.86 10.15
C GLY A 54 -3.85 2.07 10.06
N ARG A 55 -4.66 2.14 8.98
CA ARG A 55 -5.62 3.23 8.75
C ARG A 55 -6.84 3.20 9.69
N ALA A 56 -7.18 2.04 10.24
CA ALA A 56 -8.17 1.89 11.30
C ALA A 56 -7.62 2.23 12.70
N GLY A 57 -6.33 2.58 12.81
CA GLY A 57 -5.67 2.84 14.10
C GLY A 57 -5.24 1.58 14.86
N LYS A 58 -5.40 0.39 14.27
CA LYS A 58 -4.98 -0.91 14.83
C LYS A 58 -3.50 -1.17 14.53
N ARG A 59 -2.66 -0.21 14.93
CA ARG A 59 -1.25 -0.14 14.56
C ARG A 59 -0.46 -1.39 14.95
N GLN A 60 -0.71 -1.93 16.14
CA GLN A 60 0.02 -3.11 16.64
C GLN A 60 -0.25 -4.36 15.78
N GLU A 61 -1.50 -4.58 15.36
CA GLU A 61 -1.85 -5.68 14.46
C GLU A 61 -1.21 -5.48 13.07
N ALA A 62 -1.23 -4.25 12.55
CA ALA A 62 -0.59 -3.91 11.28
C ALA A 62 0.94 -4.13 11.32
N GLU A 63 1.60 -3.74 12.41
CA GLU A 63 3.04 -3.93 12.61
C GLU A 63 3.42 -5.42 12.70
N HIS A 64 2.56 -6.25 13.31
CA HIS A 64 2.77 -7.71 13.31
C HIS A 64 2.73 -8.29 11.89
N LEU A 65 1.69 -7.98 11.13
CA LEU A 65 1.57 -8.47 9.74
C LEU A 65 2.68 -7.91 8.84
N LEU A 66 3.13 -6.69 9.09
CA LEU A 66 4.28 -6.11 8.38
C LEU A 66 5.56 -6.91 8.65
N ALA A 67 5.82 -7.30 9.90
CA ALA A 67 6.98 -8.15 10.23
C ALA A 67 6.89 -9.52 9.53
N ASP A 68 5.70 -10.13 9.50
CA ASP A 68 5.47 -11.38 8.78
C ASP A 68 5.74 -11.22 7.26
N LEU A 69 5.30 -10.11 6.66
CA LEU A 69 5.55 -9.79 5.25
C LEU A 69 7.03 -9.52 4.96
N GLU A 70 7.75 -8.84 5.85
CA GLU A 70 9.21 -8.63 5.74
C GLU A 70 9.95 -9.97 5.76
N ASP A 71 9.59 -10.88 6.65
CA ASP A 71 10.18 -12.22 6.71
C ASP A 71 9.82 -13.08 5.51
N LEU A 72 8.60 -12.94 5.00
CA LEU A 72 8.15 -13.61 3.79
C LEU A 72 8.86 -13.09 2.54
N SER A 73 9.13 -11.78 2.46
CA SER A 73 9.83 -11.13 1.34
C SER A 73 11.25 -11.67 1.11
N LYS A 74 11.88 -12.25 2.14
CA LYS A 74 13.19 -12.90 2.05
C LYS A 74 13.15 -14.24 1.30
N LYS A 75 11.96 -14.81 1.12
CA LYS A 75 11.74 -16.16 0.58
C LYS A 75 10.94 -16.15 -0.71
N VAL A 76 9.97 -15.26 -0.83
CA VAL A 76 9.09 -15.12 -2.00
C VAL A 76 8.93 -13.66 -2.36
N TYR A 77 8.50 -13.40 -3.60
CA TYR A 77 8.23 -12.04 -4.03
C TYR A 77 7.05 -11.43 -3.26
N VAL A 78 7.29 -10.24 -2.68
CA VAL A 78 6.29 -9.36 -2.08
C VAL A 78 6.50 -7.99 -2.70
N SER A 79 5.45 -7.37 -3.24
CA SER A 79 5.59 -6.09 -3.93
C SER A 79 6.14 -5.01 -3.00
N ASN A 80 7.18 -4.31 -3.46
CA ASN A 80 7.76 -3.19 -2.74
C ASN A 80 6.74 -2.03 -2.62
N VAL A 81 5.90 -1.84 -3.63
CA VAL A 81 4.79 -0.87 -3.57
C VAL A 81 3.81 -1.20 -2.44
N ALA A 82 3.42 -2.47 -2.30
CA ALA A 82 2.52 -2.89 -1.24
C ALA A 82 3.14 -2.68 0.15
N LEU A 83 4.41 -3.04 0.33
CA LEU A 83 5.14 -2.79 1.57
C LEU A 83 5.24 -1.29 1.90
N ALA A 84 5.50 -0.43 0.90
CA ALA A 84 5.54 1.01 1.09
C ALA A 84 4.21 1.56 1.65
N TYR A 85 3.08 1.07 1.15
CA TYR A 85 1.77 1.44 1.68
C TYR A 85 1.58 1.01 3.14
N VAL A 86 2.01 -0.20 3.50
CA VAL A 86 1.90 -0.68 4.88
C VAL A 86 2.77 0.15 5.82
N TYR A 87 4.05 0.39 5.45
CA TYR A 87 4.95 1.24 6.23
C TYR A 87 4.37 2.65 6.44
N GLU A 88 3.78 3.26 5.40
CA GLU A 88 3.12 4.56 5.53
C GLU A 88 1.94 4.49 6.51
N SER A 89 1.10 3.46 6.42
CA SER A 89 -0.07 3.29 7.29
C SER A 89 0.27 3.15 8.77
N VAL A 90 1.47 2.64 9.07
CA VAL A 90 2.01 2.55 10.44
C VAL A 90 2.98 3.70 10.77
N GLY A 91 3.08 4.73 9.92
CA GLY A 91 3.91 5.92 10.17
C GLY A 91 5.43 5.69 10.12
N ARG A 92 5.89 4.56 9.57
CA ARG A 92 7.31 4.22 9.33
C ARG A 92 7.76 4.79 7.99
N ARG A 93 7.85 6.12 7.95
CA ARG A 93 8.00 6.89 6.70
C ARG A 93 9.32 6.63 5.98
N ASP A 94 10.41 6.44 6.70
CA ASP A 94 11.72 6.25 6.10
C ASP A 94 11.79 4.91 5.37
N GLU A 95 11.29 3.84 5.99
CA GLU A 95 11.19 2.52 5.39
C GLU A 95 10.21 2.49 4.21
N ALA A 96 9.12 3.29 4.26
CA ALA A 96 8.24 3.46 3.11
C ALA A 96 9.01 4.01 1.90
N PHE A 97 9.88 5.01 2.09
CA PHE A 97 10.70 5.56 1.01
C PHE A 97 11.75 4.59 0.49
N GLU A 98 12.38 3.79 1.36
CA GLU A 98 13.31 2.74 0.93
C GLU A 98 12.62 1.74 0.00
N ARG A 99 11.39 1.33 0.32
CA ARG A 99 10.61 0.44 -0.56
C ARG A 99 10.21 1.10 -1.85
N LEU A 100 9.86 2.39 -1.85
CA LEU A 100 9.55 3.12 -3.07
C LEU A 100 10.75 3.23 -4.01
N GLU A 101 11.95 3.44 -3.47
CA GLU A 101 13.20 3.45 -4.26
C GLU A 101 13.47 2.07 -4.86
N LEU A 102 13.32 0.99 -4.10
CA LEU A 102 13.44 -0.38 -4.63
C LEU A 102 12.41 -0.67 -5.72
N ALA A 103 11.14 -0.29 -5.51
CA ALA A 103 10.09 -0.45 -6.52
C ALA A 103 10.42 0.31 -7.81
N TYR A 104 11.06 1.48 -7.69
CA TYR A 104 11.55 2.26 -8.83
C TYR A 104 12.69 1.57 -9.57
N GLU A 105 13.69 1.07 -8.84
CA GLU A 105 14.84 0.36 -9.42
C GLU A 105 14.40 -0.91 -10.16
N GLU A 106 13.45 -1.65 -9.60
CA GLU A 106 12.87 -2.87 -10.19
C GLU A 106 11.86 -2.59 -11.31
N ARG A 107 11.54 -1.32 -11.58
CA ARG A 107 10.51 -0.88 -12.55
C ARG A 107 9.15 -1.51 -12.30
N GLU A 108 8.76 -1.65 -11.04
CA GLU A 108 7.45 -2.19 -10.67
C GLU A 108 6.31 -1.30 -11.23
N GLY A 109 5.41 -1.87 -12.03
CA GLY A 109 4.32 -1.13 -12.66
C GLY A 109 3.35 -0.46 -11.68
N GLY A 110 3.28 -0.95 -10.44
CA GLY A 110 2.45 -0.37 -9.37
C GLY A 110 2.83 1.07 -8.99
N LEU A 111 4.08 1.47 -9.27
CA LEU A 111 4.61 2.79 -8.94
C LEU A 111 3.88 3.93 -9.64
N ALA A 112 3.41 3.71 -10.87
CA ALA A 112 2.58 4.67 -11.60
C ALA A 112 1.22 4.94 -10.93
N GLY A 113 0.70 3.96 -10.17
CA GLY A 113 -0.53 4.07 -9.41
C GLY A 113 -0.37 4.88 -8.13
N ILE A 114 0.81 4.83 -7.48
CA ILE A 114 1.10 5.55 -6.23
C ILE A 114 0.91 7.05 -6.38
N ARG A 115 1.32 7.62 -7.54
CA ARG A 115 1.14 9.05 -7.83
C ARG A 115 -0.32 9.51 -7.74
N ARG A 116 -1.26 8.64 -8.10
CA ARG A 116 -2.70 8.94 -8.10
C ARG A 116 -3.37 8.59 -6.77
N ASN A 117 -2.66 7.94 -5.85
CA ASN A 117 -3.22 7.53 -4.58
C ASN A 117 -3.19 8.69 -3.58
N LEU A 118 -4.36 9.15 -3.15
CA LEU A 118 -4.55 10.25 -2.20
C LEU A 118 -3.91 9.97 -0.84
N GLU A 119 -3.72 8.70 -0.49
CA GLU A 119 -3.11 8.30 0.77
C GLU A 119 -1.64 8.73 0.89
N MET A 120 -0.98 8.90 -0.26
CA MET A 120 0.42 9.31 -0.33
C MET A 120 0.60 10.82 -0.23
N ASN A 121 -0.47 11.60 0.01
CA ASN A 121 -0.43 13.05 0.14
C ASN A 121 0.66 13.51 1.14
N GLU A 122 0.84 12.80 2.26
CA GLU A 122 1.83 13.17 3.26
C GLU A 122 3.27 12.79 2.85
N LEU A 123 3.45 11.69 2.10
CA LEU A 123 4.75 11.38 1.50
C LEU A 123 5.11 12.40 0.41
N ARG A 124 4.13 12.92 -0.34
CA ARG A 124 4.37 13.94 -1.38
C ARG A 124 4.91 15.28 -0.85
N LYS A 125 4.73 15.56 0.43
CA LYS A 125 5.30 16.76 1.07
C LYS A 125 6.78 16.60 1.43
N ASP A 126 7.29 15.37 1.43
CA ASP A 126 8.69 15.07 1.74
C ASP A 126 9.57 15.37 0.52
N PRO A 127 10.71 16.08 0.68
CA PRO A 127 11.61 16.39 -0.44
C PRO A 127 12.11 15.16 -1.22
N ARG A 128 12.17 13.98 -0.58
CA ARG A 128 12.57 12.71 -1.23
C ARG A 128 11.61 12.31 -2.34
N TRP A 129 10.33 12.69 -2.24
CA TRP A 129 9.33 12.41 -3.27
C TRP A 129 9.69 13.07 -4.61
N THR A 130 10.17 14.32 -4.59
CA THR A 130 10.56 15.06 -5.80
C THR A 130 11.72 14.37 -6.54
N SER A 131 12.65 13.75 -5.80
CA SER A 131 13.75 12.96 -6.38
C SER A 131 13.22 11.75 -7.15
N ILE A 132 12.32 11.01 -6.52
CA ILE A 132 11.67 9.82 -7.09
C ILE A 132 10.81 10.19 -8.32
N GLU A 133 10.03 11.28 -8.26
CA GLU A 133 9.24 11.77 -9.40
C GLU A 133 10.10 12.21 -10.59
N GLY A 134 11.17 12.96 -10.32
CA GLY A 134 12.08 13.45 -11.37
C GLY A 134 12.75 12.30 -12.11
N ARG A 135 13.13 11.23 -11.38
CA ARG A 135 13.73 10.02 -11.97
C ARG A 135 12.74 9.22 -12.81
N MET A 136 11.46 9.19 -12.44
CA MET A 136 10.39 8.56 -13.23
C MET A 136 10.03 9.31 -14.52
N GLY A 137 10.57 10.51 -14.74
CA GLY A 137 10.23 11.34 -15.89
C GLY A 137 8.79 11.90 -15.85
N PHE A 138 8.14 11.89 -14.68
CA PHE A 138 6.86 12.56 -14.53
C PHE A 138 7.07 14.08 -14.44
N PRO A 139 6.19 14.90 -15.05
CA PRO A 139 6.24 16.33 -14.84
C PRO A 139 6.00 16.63 -13.35
N PRO A 140 6.74 17.59 -12.76
CA PRO A 140 6.65 17.90 -11.33
C PRO A 140 5.21 18.23 -10.93
N ASP A 141 4.77 17.67 -9.79
CA ASP A 141 3.42 17.90 -9.28
C ASP A 141 3.18 19.41 -9.06
N PRO A 142 2.17 20.02 -9.71
CA PRO A 142 1.86 21.44 -9.53
C PRO A 142 1.52 21.80 -8.07
N SER A 143 1.11 20.85 -7.23
CA SER A 143 0.90 21.05 -5.80
C SER A 143 2.19 21.15 -4.97
N ASN A 144 3.34 20.79 -5.55
CA ASN A 144 4.66 20.79 -4.91
C ASN A 144 5.56 21.97 -5.36
N ARG A 145 5.02 22.94 -6.11
CA ARG A 145 5.77 24.09 -6.67
C ARG A 145 6.35 25.08 -5.65
N GLY A 146 6.19 24.83 -4.34
CA GLY A 146 6.66 25.73 -3.27
C GLY A 146 8.08 25.48 -2.75
N ARG A 147 8.80 24.45 -3.23
CA ARG A 147 10.14 24.11 -2.74
C ARG A 147 11.12 23.89 -3.89
N ILE A 148 11.54 24.98 -4.51
CA ILE A 148 12.78 24.99 -5.28
C ILE A 148 13.88 25.37 -4.27
N PRO A 149 14.84 24.50 -3.95
CA PRO A 149 16.05 24.96 -3.27
C PRO A 149 16.84 25.82 -4.27
N LEU A 150 17.25 27.01 -3.81
CA LEU A 150 18.23 27.88 -4.49
C LEU A 150 19.57 27.17 -4.66
#